data_AF-A0A1J4X5M0-F1
#
_entry.id   AF-A0A1J4X5M0-F1
#
_cell.length_a   1.000
_cell.length_b   1.000
_cell.length_c   1.000
_cell.angle_alpha   90.00
_cell.angle_beta   90.00
_cell.angle_gamma   90.00
#
_symmetry.space_group_name_H-M   'P 1'
#
loop_
_entity.id
_entity.type
_entity.pdbx_description
1 polymer ?
#
loop_
_entity_poly.entity_id
_entity_poly.type
_entity_poly.pdbx_seq_one_letter_code
_entity_poly.pdbx_strand_id
1 'polypeptide(L)'
;MSPFVHRIAAVFFYLFAGSFFVSYLLLRNNLLFPWSQWWLRVADVPLALVAVLYGGSSLYRSIKRHEGTSWPLLILIGTPLLALFTFIVALNFWNALGLPQGPAI
;
A
#
# COMPACT_ATOMS: atom_id res chain seq x y z
N MET A 1 17.35 8.18 2.02
CA MET A 1 16.88 6.91 2.62
C MET A 1 18.00 5.89 2.53
N SER A 2 18.24 5.13 3.61
CA SER A 2 19.24 4.07 3.59
C SER A 2 18.81 2.96 2.60
N PRO A 3 19.74 2.37 1.85
CA PRO A 3 19.45 1.28 0.90
C PRO A 3 18.76 0.08 1.58
N PHE A 4 18.99 -0.08 2.89
CA PHE A 4 18.35 -1.09 3.72
C PHE A 4 16.82 -0.97 3.76
N VAL A 5 16.27 0.22 4.03
CA VAL A 5 14.82 0.43 4.14
C VAL A 5 14.11 0.14 2.83
N HIS A 6 14.70 0.58 1.71
CA HIS A 6 14.14 0.30 0.39
C HIS A 6 14.12 -1.20 0.08
N ARG A 7 15.18 -1.93 0.45
CA ARG A 7 15.27 -3.38 0.22
C ARG A 7 14.23 -4.15 1.05
N ILE A 8 14.06 -3.77 2.31
CA ILE A 8 13.03 -4.36 3.18
C ILE A 8 11.63 -4.08 2.64
N ALA A 9 11.34 -2.82 2.27
CA ALA A 9 10.06 -2.46 1.69
C ALA A 9 9.78 -3.25 0.40
N ALA A 10 10.79 -3.47 -0.44
CA ALA A 10 10.65 -4.30 -1.64
C ALA A 10 10.28 -5.75 -1.31
N VAL A 11 10.98 -6.37 -0.35
CA VAL A 11 10.71 -7.76 0.08
C VAL A 11 9.27 -7.88 0.59
N PHE A 12 8.86 -6.99 1.48
CA PHE A 12 7.48 -7.00 1.96
C PHE A 12 6.49 -6.74 0.85
N PHE A 13 6.79 -5.83 -0.10
CA PHE A 13 5.89 -5.52 -1.19
C PHE A 13 5.60 -6.76 -2.04
N TYR A 14 6.64 -7.47 -2.46
CA TYR A 14 6.48 -8.68 -3.27
C TYR A 14 5.80 -9.82 -2.50
N LEU A 15 6.09 -9.98 -1.20
CA LEU A 15 5.43 -11.00 -0.38
C LEU A 15 3.94 -10.69 -0.17
N PHE A 16 3.59 -9.46 0.18
CA PHE A 16 2.19 -9.05 0.37
C PHE A 16 1.43 -9.07 -0.96
N ALA A 17 1.98 -8.50 -2.03
CA ALA A 17 1.34 -8.49 -3.34
C ALA A 17 1.16 -9.90 -3.90
N GLY A 18 2.18 -10.76 -3.76
CA GLY A 18 2.12 -12.16 -4.19
C GLY A 18 1.08 -12.96 -3.39
N SER A 19 1.08 -12.85 -2.07
CA SER A 19 0.10 -13.56 -1.23
C SER A 19 -1.34 -13.07 -1.45
N PHE A 20 -1.53 -11.77 -1.68
CA PHE A 20 -2.81 -11.19 -2.04
C PHE A 20 -3.30 -11.72 -3.39
N PHE A 21 -2.43 -11.73 -4.40
CA PHE A 21 -2.73 -12.26 -5.73
C PHE A 21 -3.09 -13.75 -5.70
N VAL A 22 -2.34 -14.57 -4.95
CA VAL A 22 -2.66 -15.99 -4.77
C VAL A 22 -4.00 -16.17 -4.08
N SER A 23 -4.27 -15.41 -3.03
CA SER A 23 -5.55 -15.46 -2.32
C SER A 23 -6.73 -15.08 -3.22
N TYR A 24 -6.54 -14.06 -4.07
CA TYR A 24 -7.51 -13.68 -5.10
C TYR A 24 -7.74 -14.80 -6.12
N LEU A 25 -6.68 -15.45 -6.60
CA LEU A 25 -6.80 -16.57 -7.54
C LEU A 25 -7.54 -17.76 -6.92
N LEU A 26 -7.24 -18.12 -5.67
CA LEU A 26 -7.93 -19.20 -4.97
C LEU A 26 -9.43 -18.89 -4.85
N LEU A 27 -9.77 -17.68 -4.43
CA LEU A 27 -11.16 -17.24 -4.32
C LEU A 27 -11.87 -17.27 -5.67
N ARG A 28 -11.24 -16.77 -6.73
CA ARG A 28 -11.83 -16.71 -8.08
C ARG A 28 -12.06 -18.09 -8.69
N ASN A 29 -11.25 -19.08 -8.34
CA ASN A 29 -11.39 -20.46 -8.81
C ASN A 29 -12.29 -21.32 -7.91
N ASN A 30 -13.06 -20.71 -6.99
CA ASN A 30 -13.88 -21.42 -6.00
C ASN A 30 -13.09 -22.45 -5.17
N LEU A 31 -11.77 -22.27 -5.05
CA LEU A 31 -10.94 -23.01 -4.11
C LEU A 31 -11.17 -22.37 -2.74
N LEU A 32 -12.28 -22.75 -2.11
CA LEU A 32 -12.83 -22.21 -0.87
C LEU A 32 -11.92 -22.52 0.33
N PHE A 33 -10.75 -21.88 0.36
CA PHE A 33 -9.94 -21.79 1.57
C PHE A 33 -10.49 -20.66 2.44
N PRO A 34 -10.95 -20.94 3.67
CA PRO A 34 -11.49 -19.92 4.58
C PRO A 34 -10.53 -18.74 4.79
N TRP A 35 -9.23 -19.02 4.71
CA TRP A 35 -8.15 -18.06 4.86
C TRP A 35 -8.03 -17.05 3.71
N SER A 36 -8.46 -17.40 2.49
CA SER A 36 -8.33 -16.52 1.32
C SER A 36 -9.19 -15.26 1.45
N GLN A 37 -10.45 -15.42 1.84
CA GLN A 37 -11.37 -14.31 2.05
C GLN A 37 -10.95 -13.43 3.22
N TRP A 38 -10.49 -14.04 4.31
CA TRP A 38 -9.99 -13.32 5.47
C TRP A 38 -8.73 -12.51 5.11
N TRP A 39 -7.78 -13.12 4.39
CA TRP A 39 -6.53 -12.46 4.00
C TRP A 39 -6.79 -11.24 3.12
N LEU A 40 -7.68 -11.35 2.14
CA LEU A 40 -8.05 -10.23 1.26
C LEU A 40 -8.67 -9.06 2.03
N ARG A 41 -9.29 -9.27 3.20
CA ARG A 41 -9.83 -8.18 4.03
C ARG A 41 -8.79 -7.51 4.91
N VAL A 42 -7.85 -8.28 5.46
CA VAL A 42 -6.86 -7.77 6.43
C VAL A 42 -5.62 -7.21 5.74
N ALA A 43 -5.26 -7.73 4.57
CA ALA A 43 -4.01 -7.39 3.88
C ALA A 43 -4.06 -6.05 3.13
N ASP A 44 -5.23 -5.44 2.90
CA ASP A 44 -5.39 -4.20 2.11
C ASP A 44 -4.52 -3.05 2.64
N VAL A 45 -4.64 -2.72 3.93
CA VAL A 45 -3.91 -1.59 4.53
C VAL A 45 -2.40 -1.86 4.65
N PRO A 46 -1.95 -3.03 5.14
CA PRO A 46 -0.53 -3.40 5.11
C PRO A 46 0.06 -3.36 3.70
N LEU A 47 -0.65 -3.88 2.70
CA LEU A 47 -0.22 -3.86 1.31
C LEU A 47 -0.10 -2.42 0.79
N ALA A 48 -1.11 -1.58 1.05
CA ALA A 48 -1.08 -0.17 0.67
C ALA A 48 0.10 0.59 1.29
N LEU A 49 0.37 0.36 2.57
CA LEU A 49 1.51 0.96 3.28
C LEU A 49 2.83 0.59 2.60
N VAL A 50 3.03 -0.71 2.37
CA VAL A 50 4.27 -1.21 1.80
C VAL A 50 4.42 -0.79 0.33
N ALA A 51 3.33 -0.73 -0.43
CA ALA A 51 3.29 -0.21 -1.80
C ALA A 51 3.71 1.27 -1.85
N VAL A 52 3.20 2.10 -0.94
CA VAL A 52 3.56 3.51 -0.85
C VAL A 52 5.02 3.70 -0.45
N LEU A 53 5.51 2.94 0.54
CA LEU A 53 6.90 3.01 0.97
C LEU A 53 7.87 2.57 -0.13
N TYR A 54 7.58 1.44 -0.78
CA TYR A 54 8.42 0.93 -1.86
C TYR A 54 8.35 1.82 -3.11
N GLY A 55 7.14 2.16 -3.57
CA GLY A 55 6.92 3.03 -4.72
C GLY A 55 7.52 4.43 -4.53
N GLY A 56 7.30 5.05 -3.37
CA GLY A 56 7.85 6.36 -3.05
C GLY A 56 9.36 6.38 -2.93
N SER A 57 9.94 5.37 -2.27
CA SER A 57 11.41 5.26 -2.19
C SER A 57 12.04 4.95 -3.55
N SER A 58 11.38 4.16 -4.40
CA SER A 58 11.81 3.90 -5.78
C SER A 58 11.80 5.17 -6.63
N LEU A 59 10.69 5.92 -6.60
CA LEU A 59 10.52 7.18 -7.33
C LEU A 59 11.50 8.25 -6.85
N TYR A 60 11.69 8.38 -5.53
CA TYR A 60 12.65 9.32 -4.97
C TYR A 60 14.07 9.03 -5.47
N ARG A 61 14.45 7.74 -5.54
CA ARG A 61 15.77 7.32 -6.02
C ARG A 61 15.95 7.51 -7.53
N SER A 62 14.89 7.34 -8.32
CA SER A 62 14.99 7.49 -9.79
C SER A 62 15.15 8.95 -10.21
N ILE A 63 14.57 9.89 -9.47
CA ILE A 63 14.61 11.32 -9.80
C ILE A 63 15.83 12.01 -9.18
N LYS A 64 16.30 11.56 -8.02
CA LYS A 64 17.40 12.19 -7.30
C LYS A 64 18.73 11.99 -8.04
N ARG A 65 19.29 13.09 -8.57
CA ARG A 65 20.56 13.11 -9.34
C ARG A 65 21.84 13.36 -8.53
N HIS A 66 21.77 13.86 -7.30
CA HIS A 66 22.96 14.27 -6.51
C HIS A 66 23.00 13.58 -5.16
N GLU A 67 24.20 13.39 -4.60
CA GLU A 67 24.37 12.91 -3.22
C GLU A 67 23.87 13.98 -2.22
N GLY A 68 23.13 13.58 -1.19
CA GLY A 68 22.47 14.50 -0.24
C GLY A 68 20.93 14.44 -0.19
N THR A 69 20.31 14.88 0.89
CA THR A 69 18.83 14.82 1.04
C THR A 69 18.18 16.02 0.37
N SER A 70 17.36 15.80 -0.66
CA SER A 70 16.57 16.85 -1.31
C SER A 70 15.21 16.97 -0.63
N TRP A 71 15.15 17.81 0.42
CA TRP A 71 13.90 18.12 1.13
C TRP A 71 12.73 18.51 0.21
N PRO A 72 12.91 19.35 -0.84
CA PRO A 72 11.81 19.69 -1.74
C PRO A 72 11.27 18.47 -2.50
N LEU A 73 12.16 17.55 -2.90
CA LEU A 73 11.79 16.33 -3.61
C LEU A 73 11.04 15.36 -2.69
N LEU A 74 11.45 15.27 -1.42
CA LEU A 74 10.76 14.48 -0.40
C LEU A 74 9.34 14.98 -0.17
N ILE A 75 9.13 16.30 -0.06
CA ILE A 75 7.80 16.87 0.13
C ILE A 75 6.95 16.65 -1.13
N LEU A 76 7.50 16.95 -2.32
CA LEU A 76 6.79 16.80 -3.59
C LEU A 76 6.30 15.38 -3.85
N ILE A 77 7.09 14.36 -3.48
CA ILE A 77 6.73 12.94 -3.64
C ILE A 77 5.93 12.44 -2.43
N GLY A 78 6.31 12.86 -1.23
CA GLY A 78 5.74 12.39 0.03
C GLY A 78 4.31 12.83 0.25
N THR A 79 3.97 14.09 -0.05
CA THR A 79 2.62 14.63 0.10
C THR A 79 1.56 13.86 -0.70
N PRO A 80 1.69 13.63 -2.02
CA PRO A 80 0.69 12.87 -2.78
C PRO A 80 0.60 11.41 -2.34
N LEU A 81 1.73 10.80 -1.95
CA LEU A 81 1.73 9.43 -1.43
C LEU A 81 1.03 9.31 -0.08
N LEU A 82 1.23 10.28 0.81
CA LEU A 82 0.56 10.33 2.10
C LEU A 82 -0.93 10.59 1.94
N ALA A 83 -1.32 11.47 1.01
CA ALA A 83 -2.72 11.68 0.65
C ALA A 83 -3.37 10.40 0.11
N LEU A 84 -2.70 9.69 -0.80
CA LEU A 84 -3.18 8.42 -1.37
C LEU A 84 -3.32 7.34 -0.29
N PHE A 85 -2.33 7.20 0.60
CA PHE A 85 -2.40 6.25 1.70
C PHE A 85 -3.56 6.57 2.65
N THR A 86 -3.68 7.85 3.05
CA THR A 86 -4.76 8.30 3.94
C THR A 86 -6.12 8.08 3.32
N PHE A 87 -6.25 8.33 2.02
CA PHE A 87 -7.48 8.06 1.27
C PHE A 87 -7.84 6.56 1.29
N ILE A 88 -6.88 5.67 1.03
CA ILE A 88 -7.12 4.21 1.11
C ILE A 88 -7.55 3.79 2.52
N VAL A 89 -6.88 4.31 3.56
CA VAL A 89 -7.25 4.05 4.96
C VAL A 89 -8.67 4.54 5.24
N ALA A 90 -9.03 5.74 4.78
CA ALA A 90 -10.37 6.29 4.95
C ALA A 90 -11.44 5.42 4.27
N LEU A 91 -11.16 4.88 3.08
CA LEU A 91 -12.06 3.95 2.40
C LEU A 91 -12.19 2.61 3.15
N ASN A 92 -11.07 2.05 3.64
CA ASN A 92 -11.07 0.77 4.34
C ASN A 92 -11.81 0.85 5.69
N PHE A 93 -11.73 2.00 6.37
CA PHE A 93 -12.36 2.24 7.67
C PHE A 93 -13.56 3.20 7.60
N TRP A 94 -14.18 3.41 6.43
CA TRP A 94 -15.26 4.39 6.24
C TRP A 94 -16.37 4.26 7.30
N ASN A 95 -16.80 3.03 7.55
CA ASN A 95 -17.82 2.70 8.55
C ASN A 95 -17.33 2.95 9.99
N ALA A 96 -16.07 2.64 10.29
CA ALA A 96 -15.50 2.84 11.62
C ALA A 96 -15.25 4.34 11.93
N LEU A 97 -15.05 5.15 10.89
CA LEU A 97 -14.86 6.61 10.99
C LEU A 97 -16.17 7.38 11.16
N GLY A 98 -17.33 6.72 11.10
CA GLY A 98 -18.64 7.36 11.25
C GLY A 98 -18.97 8.34 10.11
N LEU A 99 -18.39 8.14 8.93
CA LEU A 99 -18.62 9.01 7.77
C LEU A 99 -20.01 8.76 7.17
N PRO A 100 -20.64 9.80 6.58
CA PRO A 100 -21.98 9.67 6.03
C PRO A 100 -22.03 8.55 5.00
N GLN A 101 -22.98 7.63 5.18
CA GLN A 101 -23.29 6.64 4.18
C GLN A 101 -24.22 7.30 3.16
N GLY A 102 -23.87 7.19 1.87
CA GLY A 102 -24.78 7.62 0.80
C GLY A 102 -26.13 6.90 0.92
N PRO A 103 -27.18 7.39 0.23
CA PRO A 103 -28.48 6.73 0.26
C PRO A 103 -28.32 5.25 -0.08
N ALA A 104 -28.92 4.37 0.74
CA ALA A 104 -28.98 2.95 0.46
C ALA A 104 -29.72 2.77 -0.88
N ILE A 105 -28.99 2.29 -1.89
CA ILE A 105 -29.52 1.98 -3.23
C ILE A 105 -29.90 0.51 -3.26
#